data_AF-A0A3D3DB52-F1
#
_entry.id   AF-A0A3D3DB52-F1
#
_cell.length_a   1.000
_cell.length_b   1.000
_cell.length_c   1.000
_cell.angle_alpha   90.00
_cell.angle_beta   90.00
_cell.angle_gamma   90.00
#
_symmetry.space_group_name_H-M   'P 1'
#
loop_
_entity.id
_entity.type
_entity.pdbx_description
1 polymer ?
#
loop_
_entity_poly.entity_id
_entity_poly.type
_entity_poly.pdbx_seq_one_letter_code
_entity_poly.pdbx_strand_id
1 'polypeptide(L)'
;DLEERYKYYYVVERDKEMSGLKVDIFAKSSTEHFRQVLTKSIKIDQHYTKEYAAVKAEKRFLDKNEVEEFSKYLKSLINELFTPSVDIMSTIINGVLVSASGFSEEALSFAKKFKFSKSFLLGIKGWCDIRLILVDLKEEKLYSNQKGKEVLSAYKIKSKSGLGGDRA
;
A
#
# COMPACT_ATOMS: atom_id res chain seq x y z
N ASP A 1 -13.63 -2.88 -9.53
CA ASP A 1 -13.40 -4.04 -8.65
C ASP A 1 -12.53 -3.71 -7.44
N LEU A 2 -11.29 -3.22 -7.59
CA LEU A 2 -10.40 -2.95 -6.45
C LEU A 2 -11.00 -1.98 -5.41
N GLU A 3 -11.57 -0.87 -5.87
CA GLU A 3 -12.24 0.12 -5.02
C GLU A 3 -13.39 -0.51 -4.20
N GLU A 4 -14.24 -1.33 -4.82
CA GLU A 4 -15.33 -2.02 -4.13
C GLU A 4 -14.80 -2.95 -3.04
N ARG A 5 -13.68 -3.62 -3.29
CA ARG A 5 -13.01 -4.45 -2.27
C ARG A 5 -12.44 -3.62 -1.13
N TYR A 6 -11.95 -2.40 -1.41
CA TYR A 6 -11.50 -1.48 -0.37
C TYR A 6 -12.63 -0.96 0.51
N LYS A 7 -13.82 -0.68 -0.04
CA LYS A 7 -14.96 -0.13 0.72
C LYS A 7 -15.39 -1.00 1.91
N TYR A 8 -15.10 -2.31 1.90
CA TYR A 8 -15.37 -3.19 3.04
C TYR A 8 -14.50 -2.92 4.26
N TYR A 9 -13.29 -2.38 4.08
CA TYR A 9 -12.29 -2.25 5.15
C TYR A 9 -11.71 -0.83 5.29
N TYR A 10 -11.94 0.03 4.29
CA TYR A 10 -11.33 1.35 4.18
C TYR A 10 -12.38 2.43 3.91
N VAL A 11 -12.08 3.64 4.36
CA VAL A 11 -12.67 4.86 3.81
C VAL A 11 -11.94 5.19 2.52
N VAL A 12 -12.67 5.29 1.41
CA VAL A 12 -12.11 5.44 0.06
C VAL A 12 -12.43 6.82 -0.53
N GLU A 13 -11.41 7.46 -1.09
CA GLU A 13 -11.46 8.74 -1.81
C GLU A 13 -10.92 8.52 -3.23
N ARG A 14 -11.61 9.03 -4.26
CA ARG A 14 -11.14 8.96 -5.66
C ARG A 14 -10.42 10.23 -6.05
N ASP A 15 -9.53 10.11 -7.05
CA ASP A 15 -8.97 11.26 -7.77
C ASP A 15 -8.30 12.28 -6.83
N LYS A 16 -7.69 11.79 -5.76
CA LYS A 16 -7.17 12.61 -4.67
C LYS A 16 -5.80 13.19 -5.04
N GLU A 17 -5.64 14.49 -4.87
CA GLU A 17 -4.35 15.17 -5.00
C GLU A 17 -3.68 15.29 -3.63
N MET A 18 -2.43 14.84 -3.52
CA MET A 18 -1.60 14.91 -2.32
C MET A 18 -0.14 15.09 -2.72
N SER A 19 0.62 15.89 -1.98
CA SER A 19 2.04 16.17 -2.28
C SER A 19 2.33 16.48 -3.77
N GLY A 20 1.41 17.13 -4.48
CA GLY A 20 1.55 17.47 -5.91
C GLY A 20 1.35 16.32 -6.90
N LEU A 21 0.88 15.14 -6.45
CA LEU A 21 0.54 14.00 -7.31
C LEU A 21 -0.92 13.60 -7.11
N LYS A 22 -1.62 13.36 -8.23
CA LYS A 22 -2.99 12.85 -8.24
C LYS A 22 -3.02 11.33 -8.29
N VAL A 23 -3.53 10.71 -7.23
CA VAL A 23 -3.78 9.26 -7.16
C VAL A 23 -5.23 8.94 -7.55
N ASP A 24 -5.43 7.82 -8.24
CA ASP A 24 -6.74 7.40 -8.74
C ASP A 24 -7.63 6.87 -7.61
N ILE A 25 -7.03 6.17 -6.65
CA ILE A 25 -7.70 5.71 -5.42
C ILE A 25 -6.79 6.00 -4.23
N PHE A 26 -7.35 6.65 -3.22
CA PHE A 26 -6.75 6.78 -1.91
C PHE A 26 -7.66 6.12 -0.88
N ALA A 27 -7.14 5.20 -0.09
CA ALA A 27 -7.93 4.48 0.93
C ALA A 27 -7.23 4.51 2.28
N LYS A 28 -7.98 4.64 3.37
CA LYS A 28 -7.45 4.68 4.74
C LYS A 28 -8.26 3.82 5.70
N SER A 29 -7.58 3.12 6.60
CA SER A 29 -8.17 2.33 7.68
C SER A 29 -7.35 2.48 8.96
N SER A 30 -7.97 2.17 10.09
CA SER A 30 -7.34 2.16 11.41
C SER A 30 -7.86 0.96 12.18
N THR A 31 -6.96 0.07 12.57
CA THR A 31 -7.27 -1.13 13.35
C THR A 31 -6.78 -0.95 14.77
N GLU A 32 -7.65 -1.18 15.74
CA GLU A 32 -7.33 -1.12 17.16
C GLU A 32 -6.84 -2.48 17.67
N HIS A 33 -5.79 -2.45 18.47
CA HIS A 33 -5.20 -3.62 19.14
C HIS A 33 -5.10 -3.35 20.64
N PHE A 34 -5.37 -4.36 21.45
CA PHE A 34 -5.21 -4.31 22.89
C PHE A 34 -3.99 -5.12 23.33
N ARG A 35 -3.09 -4.50 24.08
CA ARG A 35 -1.96 -5.18 24.72
C ARG A 35 -2.16 -5.23 26.23
N GLN A 36 -2.08 -6.41 26.82
CA GLN A 36 -1.99 -6.55 28.27
C GLN A 36 -0.54 -6.36 28.71
N VAL A 37 -0.31 -5.38 29.59
CA VAL A 37 1.00 -5.13 30.19
C VAL A 37 0.94 -5.59 31.65
N LEU A 38 1.72 -6.63 31.99
CA LEU A 38 1.90 -7.08 33.37
C LEU A 38 2.81 -6.10 34.12
N THR A 39 2.19 -5.16 34.84
CA THR A 39 2.85 -4.42 35.92
C THR A 39 2.20 -4.79 37.26
N LYS A 40 2.60 -4.17 38.39
CA LYS A 40 1.94 -4.38 39.70
C LYS A 40 0.41 -4.17 39.67
N SER A 41 -0.07 -3.45 38.65
CA SER A 41 -1.46 -3.48 38.17
C SER A 41 -1.47 -3.93 36.71
N ILE A 42 -2.41 -4.78 36.31
CA ILE A 42 -2.59 -5.10 34.88
C ILE A 42 -3.08 -3.81 34.21
N LYS A 43 -2.31 -3.31 33.23
CA LYS A 43 -2.74 -2.19 32.38
C LYS A 43 -3.07 -2.71 30.99
N ILE A 44 -4.21 -2.30 30.46
CA ILE A 44 -4.58 -2.53 29.05
C ILE A 44 -4.11 -1.29 28.29
N ASP A 45 -3.21 -1.49 27.34
CA ASP A 45 -2.72 -0.44 26.44
C ASP A 45 -3.39 -0.60 25.07
N GLN A 46 -3.89 0.51 24.53
CA GLN A 46 -4.55 0.56 23.21
C GLN A 46 -3.53 1.05 22.19
N HIS A 47 -3.30 0.25 21.14
CA HIS A 47 -2.44 0.65 20.04
C HIS A 47 -3.16 0.51 18.71
N TYR A 48 -2.93 1.47 17.82
CA TYR A 48 -3.50 1.49 16.49
C TYR A 48 -2.48 1.07 15.44
N THR A 49 -2.96 0.31 14.47
CA THR A 49 -2.32 0.15 13.16
C THR A 49 -3.08 1.02 12.17
N LYS A 50 -2.38 1.97 11.54
CA LYS A 50 -2.94 2.76 10.44
C LYS A 50 -2.49 2.18 9.10
N GLU A 51 -3.42 2.00 8.19
CA GLU A 51 -3.09 1.54 6.83
C GLU A 51 -3.64 2.50 5.79
N TYR A 52 -2.78 2.84 4.84
CA TYR A 52 -3.09 3.69 3.70
C TYR A 52 -2.84 2.90 2.42
N ALA A 53 -3.68 3.07 1.42
CA ALA A 53 -3.42 2.64 0.06
C ALA A 53 -3.46 3.84 -0.89
N ALA A 54 -2.39 4.02 -1.64
CA ALA A 54 -2.27 5.03 -2.68
C ALA A 54 -2.11 4.30 -4.02
N VAL A 55 -3.18 4.32 -4.83
CA VAL A 55 -3.22 3.63 -6.12
C VAL A 55 -3.11 4.65 -7.24
N LYS A 56 -2.11 4.47 -8.10
CA LYS A 56 -1.93 5.24 -9.32
C LYS A 56 -2.01 4.30 -10.52
N ALA A 57 -2.85 4.62 -11.50
CA ALA A 57 -2.99 3.87 -12.73
C ALA A 57 -2.49 4.67 -13.93
N GLU A 58 -1.75 3.99 -14.80
CA GLU A 58 -1.16 4.55 -16.00
C GLU A 58 -1.47 3.67 -17.21
N LYS A 59 -1.80 4.30 -18.33
CA LYS A 59 -2.07 3.57 -19.58
C LYS A 59 -0.79 3.19 -20.33
N ARG A 60 0.29 3.91 -20.09
CA ARG A 60 1.58 3.78 -20.80
C ARG A 60 2.50 2.76 -20.14
N PHE A 61 3.57 2.39 -20.84
CA PHE A 61 4.67 1.62 -20.29
C PHE A 61 5.47 2.49 -19.32
N LEU A 62 5.89 1.93 -18.18
CA LEU A 62 6.59 2.67 -17.12
C LEU A 62 8.01 2.15 -16.95
N ASP A 63 8.98 3.06 -16.99
CA ASP A 63 10.39 2.81 -16.77
C ASP A 63 10.76 2.87 -15.27
N LYS A 64 12.05 2.65 -15.00
CA LYS A 64 12.60 2.67 -13.65
C LYS A 64 12.43 4.02 -12.96
N ASN A 65 12.66 5.13 -13.66
CA ASN A 65 12.60 6.47 -13.09
C ASN A 65 11.18 6.76 -12.60
N GLU A 66 10.15 6.34 -13.33
CA GLU A 66 8.76 6.54 -12.92
C GLU A 66 8.40 5.75 -11.64
N VAL A 67 8.91 4.52 -11.51
CA VAL A 67 8.74 3.74 -10.27
C VAL A 67 9.53 4.35 -9.10
N GLU A 68 10.72 4.89 -9.37
CA GLU A 68 11.53 5.62 -8.38
C GLU A 68 10.83 6.90 -7.89
N GLU A 69 10.29 7.71 -8.81
CA GLU A 69 9.54 8.91 -8.48
C GLU A 69 8.27 8.60 -7.69
N PHE A 70 7.52 7.57 -8.09
CA PHE A 70 6.38 7.11 -7.28
C PHE A 70 6.83 6.67 -5.88
N SER A 71 7.97 6.01 -5.76
CA SER A 71 8.52 5.61 -4.45
C SER A 71 8.97 6.80 -3.60
N LYS A 72 9.49 7.87 -4.21
CA LYS A 72 9.81 9.14 -3.53
C LYS A 72 8.53 9.83 -3.06
N TYR A 73 7.51 9.87 -3.90
CA TYR A 73 6.18 10.36 -3.54
C TYR A 73 5.62 9.64 -2.31
N LEU A 74 5.63 8.30 -2.28
CA LEU A 74 5.15 7.54 -1.11
C LEU A 74 5.90 7.89 0.18
N LYS A 75 7.21 8.19 0.10
CA LYS A 75 7.98 8.65 1.27
C LYS A 75 7.58 10.04 1.72
N SER A 76 7.21 10.93 0.79
CA SER A 76 6.75 12.28 1.11
C SER A 76 5.43 12.27 1.87
N LEU A 77 4.52 11.33 1.54
CA LEU A 77 3.24 11.17 2.22
C LEU A 77 3.35 10.90 3.72
N ILE A 78 4.46 10.37 4.20
CA ILE A 78 4.66 10.04 5.63
C ILE A 78 4.46 11.26 6.52
N ASN A 79 4.90 12.44 6.07
CA ASN A 79 4.77 13.67 6.85
C ASN A 79 3.38 14.30 6.75
N GLU A 80 2.56 13.90 5.77
CA GLU A 80 1.22 14.44 5.53
C GLU A 80 0.10 13.55 6.10
N LEU A 81 0.29 12.23 6.08
CA LEU A 81 -0.77 11.27 6.38
C LEU A 81 -1.05 11.09 7.86
N PHE A 82 -0.03 11.21 8.70
CA PHE A 82 -0.19 10.99 10.13
C PHE A 82 0.87 11.71 10.95
N THR A 83 0.51 12.03 12.19
CA THR A 83 1.47 12.45 13.22
C THR A 83 1.86 11.22 14.05
N PRO A 84 3.15 10.88 14.17
CA PRO A 84 3.61 9.80 15.03
C PRO A 84 3.17 10.01 16.49
N SER A 85 2.56 8.98 17.09
CA SER A 85 2.09 8.97 18.49
C SER A 85 2.49 7.66 19.15
N VAL A 86 2.55 7.65 20.49
CA VAL A 86 2.74 6.43 21.29
C VAL A 86 1.56 5.45 21.13
N ASP A 87 0.37 5.97 20.80
CA ASP A 87 -0.81 5.15 20.55
C ASP A 87 -0.80 4.52 19.15
N ILE A 88 0.09 4.95 18.26
CA ILE A 88 0.21 4.40 16.90
C ILE A 88 1.44 3.50 16.88
N MET A 89 1.21 2.19 16.94
CA MET A 89 2.31 1.21 16.91
C MET A 89 2.89 1.11 15.51
N SER A 90 2.04 0.98 14.49
CA SER A 90 2.50 0.80 13.13
C SER A 90 1.67 1.59 12.13
N THR A 91 2.35 2.10 11.11
CA THR A 91 1.71 2.69 9.93
C THR A 91 2.21 1.97 8.69
N ILE A 92 1.29 1.66 7.78
CA ILE A 92 1.60 0.98 6.53
C ILE A 92 1.10 1.82 5.38
N ILE A 93 1.96 2.05 4.39
CA ILE A 93 1.58 2.66 3.11
C ILE A 93 1.72 1.59 2.03
N ASN A 94 0.59 1.16 1.48
CA ASN A 94 0.52 0.35 0.27
C ASN A 94 0.55 1.30 -0.94
N GLY A 95 1.72 1.45 -1.55
CA GLY A 95 1.85 2.13 -2.83
C GLY A 95 1.62 1.16 -3.97
N VAL A 96 0.58 1.39 -4.75
CA VAL A 96 0.17 0.51 -5.84
C VAL A 96 0.26 1.27 -7.15
N LEU A 97 1.19 0.88 -8.01
CA LEU A 97 1.35 1.46 -9.33
C LEU A 97 0.86 0.45 -10.37
N VAL A 98 -0.15 0.83 -11.13
CA VAL A 98 -0.81 -0.01 -12.13
C VAL A 98 -0.40 0.48 -13.51
N SER A 99 0.09 -0.42 -14.36
CA SER A 99 0.42 -0.12 -15.75
C SER A 99 -0.41 -0.98 -16.70
N ALA A 100 -1.07 -0.34 -17.66
CA ALA A 100 -1.80 -1.05 -18.72
C ALA A 100 -0.87 -1.61 -19.80
N SER A 101 0.36 -1.10 -19.92
CA SER A 101 1.32 -1.53 -20.96
C SER A 101 2.55 -2.25 -20.39
N GLY A 102 2.63 -2.41 -19.08
CA GLY A 102 3.71 -3.08 -18.37
C GLY A 102 4.82 -2.16 -17.86
N PHE A 103 5.91 -2.79 -17.41
CA PHE A 103 7.07 -2.13 -16.79
C PHE A 103 8.38 -2.59 -17.40
N SER A 104 9.43 -1.77 -17.32
CA SER A 104 10.79 -2.20 -17.69
C SER A 104 11.38 -3.19 -16.69
N GLU A 105 12.32 -4.04 -17.12
CA GLU A 105 12.98 -5.00 -16.23
C GLU A 105 13.75 -4.31 -15.11
N GLU A 106 14.31 -3.13 -15.37
CA GLU A 106 14.97 -2.30 -14.38
C GLU A 106 13.99 -1.76 -13.34
N ALA A 107 12.77 -1.38 -13.75
CA ALA A 107 11.69 -0.99 -12.85
C ALA A 107 11.27 -2.16 -11.94
N LEU A 108 11.10 -3.36 -12.52
CA LEU A 108 10.77 -4.58 -11.77
C LEU A 108 11.89 -4.95 -10.77
N SER A 109 13.15 -4.86 -11.21
CA SER A 109 14.34 -5.09 -10.38
C SER A 109 14.44 -4.09 -9.23
N PHE A 110 14.18 -2.81 -9.51
CA PHE A 110 14.11 -1.76 -8.49
C PHE A 110 13.02 -2.06 -7.46
N ALA A 111 11.79 -2.33 -7.91
CA ALA A 111 10.67 -2.59 -7.00
C ALA A 111 10.92 -3.79 -6.08
N LYS A 112 11.51 -4.89 -6.61
CA LYS A 112 11.88 -6.05 -5.80
C LYS A 112 12.91 -5.72 -4.71
N LYS A 113 13.87 -4.83 -5.00
CA LYS A 113 14.96 -4.43 -4.10
C LYS A 113 14.57 -3.29 -3.15
N PHE A 114 13.51 -2.55 -3.46
CA PHE A 114 13.07 -1.40 -2.67
C PHE A 114 12.80 -1.78 -1.22
N LYS A 115 13.43 -1.09 -0.27
CA LYS A 115 13.21 -1.26 1.17
C LYS A 115 13.00 0.10 1.80
N PHE A 116 11.95 0.20 2.60
CA PHE A 116 11.71 1.38 3.39
C PHE A 116 10.99 1.03 4.68
N SER A 117 11.58 1.48 5.79
CA SER A 117 10.99 1.50 7.11
C SER A 117 11.53 2.72 7.84
N LYS A 118 10.67 3.45 8.55
CA LYS A 118 11.04 4.64 9.32
C LYS A 118 10.46 4.53 10.72
N SER A 119 11.31 4.38 11.71
CA SER A 119 10.91 4.41 13.13
C SER A 119 10.89 5.86 13.63
N PHE A 120 9.96 6.16 14.54
CA PHE A 120 9.83 7.47 15.14
C PHE A 120 10.19 7.41 16.61
N LEU A 121 11.06 8.32 17.06
CA LEU A 121 11.59 8.37 18.42
C LEU A 121 12.14 6.99 18.86
N LEU A 122 13.08 6.45 18.09
CA LEU A 122 13.64 5.10 18.31
C LEU A 122 12.59 3.97 18.39
N GLY A 123 11.40 4.18 17.81
CA GLY A 123 10.29 3.23 17.82
C GLY A 123 9.24 3.49 18.91
N ILE A 124 9.49 4.44 19.83
CA ILE A 124 8.55 4.80 20.89
C ILE A 124 7.24 5.36 20.31
N LYS A 125 7.32 6.08 19.18
CA LYS A 125 6.15 6.61 18.46
C LYS A 125 5.80 5.75 17.23
N GLY A 126 6.09 4.45 17.31
CA GLY A 126 5.86 3.48 16.26
C GLY A 126 6.82 3.58 15.09
N TRP A 127 6.47 2.87 14.03
CA TRP A 127 7.20 2.86 12.75
C TRP A 127 6.26 2.93 11.56
N CYS A 128 6.79 3.35 10.41
CA CYS A 128 6.10 3.35 9.13
C CYS A 128 6.83 2.49 8.11
N ASP A 129 6.11 1.58 7.47
CA ASP A 129 6.62 0.75 6.38
C ASP A 129 5.95 1.14 5.05
N ILE A 130 6.69 1.02 3.95
CA ILE A 130 6.13 1.12 2.59
C ILE A 130 6.15 -0.26 1.93
N ARG A 131 4.97 -0.70 1.51
CA ARG A 131 4.77 -1.83 0.62
C ARG A 131 4.60 -1.27 -0.80
N LEU A 132 5.55 -1.57 -1.67
CA LEU A 132 5.48 -1.15 -3.09
C LEU A 132 4.98 -2.33 -3.91
N ILE A 133 3.88 -2.13 -4.62
CA ILE A 133 3.22 -3.13 -5.48
C ILE A 133 3.13 -2.56 -6.89
N LEU A 134 3.59 -3.34 -7.88
CA LEU A 134 3.41 -3.07 -9.30
C LEU A 134 2.38 -4.06 -9.87
N VAL A 135 1.39 -3.54 -10.58
CA VAL A 135 0.35 -4.33 -11.24
C VAL A 135 0.49 -4.15 -12.75
N ASP A 136 0.96 -5.19 -13.42
CA ASP A 136 1.07 -5.25 -14.87
C ASP A 136 -0.21 -5.85 -15.44
N LEU A 137 -1.06 -5.02 -16.05
CA LEU A 137 -2.31 -5.49 -16.65
C LEU A 137 -2.11 -6.13 -18.03
N LYS A 138 -1.00 -5.84 -18.72
CA LYS A 138 -0.71 -6.42 -20.03
C LYS A 138 -0.33 -7.89 -19.90
N GLU A 139 0.53 -8.18 -18.94
CA GLU A 139 1.05 -9.52 -18.68
C GLU A 139 0.28 -10.25 -17.57
N GLU A 140 -0.71 -9.60 -16.97
CA GLU A 140 -1.47 -10.06 -15.79
C GLU A 140 -0.58 -10.48 -14.60
N LYS A 141 0.53 -9.75 -14.40
CA LYS A 141 1.54 -10.07 -13.38
C LYS A 141 1.57 -9.04 -12.25
N LEU A 142 1.95 -9.53 -11.08
CA LEU A 142 2.14 -8.71 -9.89
C LEU A 142 3.59 -8.78 -9.42
N TYR A 143 4.13 -7.64 -9.05
CA TYR A 143 5.48 -7.53 -8.48
C TYR A 143 5.42 -6.70 -7.22
N SER A 144 6.33 -6.96 -6.28
CA SER A 144 6.42 -6.15 -5.08
C SER A 144 7.81 -6.18 -4.47
N ASN A 145 8.04 -5.26 -3.55
CA ASN A 145 9.12 -5.43 -2.58
C ASN A 145 8.80 -6.57 -1.58
N GLN A 146 9.77 -6.89 -0.73
CA GLN A 146 9.65 -8.00 0.24
C GLN A 146 8.43 -7.84 1.17
N LYS A 147 8.17 -6.64 1.72
CA LYS A 147 7.02 -6.38 2.58
C LYS A 147 5.68 -6.43 1.81
N GLY A 148 5.67 -6.03 0.54
CA GLY A 148 4.46 -6.06 -0.30
C GLY A 148 3.95 -7.48 -0.60
N LYS A 149 4.77 -8.52 -0.42
CA LYS A 149 4.34 -9.91 -0.58
C LYS A 149 3.19 -10.29 0.34
N GLU A 150 3.10 -9.66 1.51
CA GLU A 150 2.05 -9.90 2.53
C GLU A 150 0.64 -9.59 2.01
N VAL A 151 0.52 -8.69 1.03
CA VAL A 151 -0.79 -8.20 0.52
C VAL A 151 -0.99 -8.46 -0.97
N LEU A 152 -0.05 -9.15 -1.63
CA LEU A 152 -0.05 -9.31 -3.10
C LEU A 152 -1.33 -10.00 -3.61
N SER A 153 -1.89 -10.94 -2.84
CA SER A 153 -3.13 -11.63 -3.18
C SER A 153 -4.32 -10.68 -3.32
N ALA A 154 -4.34 -9.57 -2.57
CA ALA A 154 -5.39 -8.56 -2.64
C ALA A 154 -5.34 -7.75 -3.95
N TYR A 155 -4.28 -7.85 -4.74
CA TYR A 155 -4.14 -7.15 -6.03
C TYR A 155 -4.26 -8.07 -7.24
N LYS A 156 -4.59 -9.35 -7.04
CA LYS A 156 -4.79 -10.30 -8.14
C LYS A 156 -5.84 -9.79 -9.13
N ILE A 157 -5.46 -9.85 -10.41
CA ILE A 157 -6.33 -9.54 -11.54
C ILE A 157 -7.29 -10.73 -11.69
N LYS A 158 -8.60 -10.47 -11.73
CA LYS A 158 -9.58 -11.51 -12.01
C LYS A 158 -9.47 -11.88 -13.50
N SER A 159 -9.09 -13.12 -13.80
CA SER A 159 -9.15 -13.64 -15.18
C SER A 159 -10.58 -13.60 -15.71
N LYS A 160 -10.75 -13.21 -16.98
CA LYS A 160 -12.04 -13.23 -17.69
C LYS A 160 -12.48 -14.65 -18.11
N SER A 161 -11.72 -15.70 -17.82
CA SER A 161 -11.98 -17.07 -18.33
C SER A 161 -13.14 -17.83 -17.64
N GLY A 162 -14.01 -17.17 -16.87
CA GLY A 162 -15.12 -17.80 -16.14
C GLY A 162 -16.53 -17.49 -16.66
N LEU A 163 -16.68 -16.83 -17.82
CA LEU A 163 -17.98 -16.40 -18.36
C LEU A 163 -18.39 -17.10 -19.67
N GLY A 164 -17.72 -18.20 -20.04
CA GLY A 164 -18.05 -18.96 -21.25
C GLY A 164 -18.04 -20.46 -20.97
N GLY A 165 -19.21 -21.02 -20.66
CA GLY A 165 -19.38 -22.47 -20.59
C GLY A 165 -20.21 -22.87 -19.37
N ASP A 166 -21.53 -22.71 -19.49
CA ASP A 166 -22.48 -23.76 -19.11
C ASP A 166 -23.84 -23.36 -19.70
N ARG A 167 -23.99 -23.67 -20.98
CA ARG A 167 -25.28 -24.03 -21.55
C ARG A 167 -25.26 -25.55 -21.68
N ALA A 168 -25.99 -26.22 -20.80
CA ALA A 168 -26.56 -27.54 -21.04
C ALA A 168 -28.07 -27.40 -20.80
#